data_AF-A0A5B1RDD7-F1
#
_entry.id   AF-A0A5B1RDD7-F1
#
_cell.length_a   1.000
_cell.length_b   1.000
_cell.length_c   1.000
_cell.angle_alpha   90.00
_cell.angle_beta   90.00
_cell.angle_gamma   90.00
#
_symmetry.space_group_name_H-M   'P 1'
#
loop_
_entity.id
_entity.type
_entity.pdbx_description
1 polymer ?
#
loop_
_entity_poly.entity_id
_entity_poly.type
_entity_poly.pdbx_seq_one_letter_code
_entity_poly.pdbx_strand_id
1 'polypeptide(L)'
;LSKSGRPDIVHAWIGRRRPWIWKKLDNYFNMETFSKEFWVWWQNLQPEGRVVSPRGCAKDGFEPDWEKVSCRGKNGMISVVVSLAWWGEKASASGSEQDITSWKAAVADVAWVLRAVI
;
A
#
# COMPACT_ATOMS: atom_id res chain seq x y z
N LEU A 1 9.57 0.25 10.49
CA LEU A 1 8.25 0.17 9.82
C LEU A 1 7.28 -0.49 10.77
N SER A 2 6.14 0.15 11.06
CA SER A 2 5.08 -0.43 11.89
C SER A 2 4.78 -1.88 11.45
N LYS A 3 4.67 -2.78 12.43
CA LYS A 3 4.28 -4.18 12.21
C LYS A 3 2.75 -4.30 12.11
N SER A 4 2.00 -3.34 12.66
CA SER A 4 0.55 -3.42 12.78
C SER A 4 -0.12 -3.23 11.42
N GLY A 5 -0.89 -4.23 11.01
CA GLY A 5 -1.75 -4.20 9.83
C GLY A 5 -1.05 -4.45 8.48
N ARG A 6 0.28 -4.67 8.45
CA ARG A 6 1.01 -4.94 7.20
C ARG A 6 0.49 -6.23 6.54
N PRO A 7 0.25 -6.25 5.21
CA PRO A 7 -0.19 -7.47 4.53
C PRO A 7 0.82 -8.62 4.64
N ASP A 8 0.31 -9.84 4.75
CA ASP A 8 1.10 -11.05 4.98
C ASP A 8 2.16 -11.30 3.91
N ILE A 9 1.82 -11.10 2.63
CA ILE A 9 2.78 -11.21 1.53
C ILE A 9 3.96 -10.25 1.70
N VAL A 10 3.73 -9.04 2.19
CA VAL A 10 4.78 -8.04 2.42
C VAL A 10 5.65 -8.44 3.60
N HIS A 11 5.05 -9.02 4.64
CA HIS A 11 5.78 -9.61 5.75
C HIS A 11 6.70 -10.74 5.29
N ALA A 12 6.15 -11.70 4.52
CA ALA A 12 6.88 -12.83 3.97
C ALA A 12 8.02 -12.38 3.03
N TRP A 13 7.77 -11.40 2.16
CA TRP A 13 8.76 -10.86 1.25
C TRP A 13 9.94 -10.21 1.97
N ILE A 14 9.66 -9.37 2.99
CA ILE A 14 10.72 -8.75 3.80
C ILE A 14 11.51 -9.81 4.58
N GLY A 15 10.81 -10.77 5.21
CA GLY A 15 11.44 -11.84 5.99
C GLY A 15 12.34 -12.76 5.15
N ARG A 16 12.04 -12.90 3.87
CA ARG A 16 12.80 -13.75 2.92
C ARG A 16 13.86 -12.96 2.13
N ARG A 17 14.34 -11.84 2.67
CA ARG A 17 15.36 -10.97 2.05
C ARG A 17 14.93 -10.36 0.70
N ARG A 18 13.63 -10.09 0.55
CA ARG A 18 13.06 -9.40 -0.61
C ARG A 18 13.41 -10.08 -1.94
N PRO A 19 13.00 -11.34 -2.15
CA PRO A 19 13.30 -12.05 -3.38
C PRO A 19 12.74 -11.28 -4.59
N TRP A 20 13.51 -11.26 -5.69
CA TRP A 20 13.08 -10.67 -6.96
C TRP A 20 11.86 -11.41 -7.56
N ILE A 21 11.82 -12.73 -7.42
CA ILE A 21 10.71 -13.56 -7.88
C ILE A 21 9.67 -13.66 -6.77
N TRP A 22 8.78 -12.67 -6.72
CA TRP A 22 7.74 -12.59 -5.69
C TRP A 22 6.67 -13.69 -5.82
N LYS A 23 6.45 -14.25 -7.02
CA LYS A 23 5.46 -15.33 -7.28
C LYS A 23 5.67 -16.58 -6.43
N LYS A 24 6.88 -16.77 -5.89
CA LYS A 24 7.17 -17.81 -4.88
C LYS A 24 6.44 -17.59 -3.55
N LEU A 25 5.77 -16.45 -3.38
CA LEU A 25 5.00 -16.03 -2.22
C LEU A 25 3.51 -15.89 -2.53
N ASP A 26 3.04 -16.38 -3.69
CA ASP A 26 1.64 -16.30 -4.09
C ASP A 26 0.68 -16.93 -3.07
N ASN A 27 1.15 -17.93 -2.33
CA ASN A 27 0.39 -18.57 -1.26
C ASN A 27 0.11 -17.64 -0.06
N TYR A 28 0.76 -16.48 0.00
CA TYR A 28 0.50 -15.42 1.00
C TYR A 28 -0.40 -14.30 0.43
N PHE A 29 -0.86 -14.41 -0.83
CA PHE A 29 -1.73 -13.41 -1.44
C PHE A 29 -3.18 -13.92 -1.52
N ASN A 30 -4.07 -13.22 -0.84
CA ASN A 30 -5.51 -13.34 -1.03
C ASN A 30 -6.06 -11.94 -1.34
N MET A 31 -6.77 -11.79 -2.47
CA MET A 31 -7.22 -10.48 -2.94
C MET A 31 -8.10 -9.75 -1.92
N GLU A 32 -9.05 -10.47 -1.31
CA GLU A 32 -10.02 -9.89 -0.40
C GLU A 32 -9.35 -9.38 0.88
N THR A 33 -8.48 -10.19 1.50
CA THR A 33 -7.79 -9.79 2.72
C THR A 33 -6.72 -8.74 2.43
N PHE A 34 -5.97 -8.92 1.34
CA PHE A 34 -4.88 -8.02 0.96
C PHE A 34 -5.38 -6.59 0.76
N SER A 35 -6.50 -6.39 0.07
CA SER A 35 -7.05 -5.05 -0.16
C SER A 35 -7.35 -4.31 1.15
N LYS A 36 -7.95 -5.01 2.13
CA LYS A 36 -8.29 -4.48 3.46
C LYS A 36 -7.02 -4.19 4.28
N GLU A 37 -6.11 -5.15 4.33
CA GLU A 37 -4.83 -5.02 5.05
C GLU A 37 -3.97 -3.89 4.47
N PHE A 38 -3.94 -3.74 3.14
CA PHE A 38 -3.21 -2.66 2.49
C PHE A 38 -3.69 -1.30 2.98
N TRP A 39 -5.01 -1.06 3.02
CA TRP A 39 -5.55 0.22 3.47
C TRP A 39 -5.24 0.49 4.94
N VAL A 40 -5.42 -0.50 5.82
CA VAL A 40 -5.08 -0.37 7.25
C VAL A 40 -3.60 -0.03 7.40
N TRP A 41 -2.73 -0.77 6.73
CA TRP A 41 -1.29 -0.53 6.77
C TRP A 41 -0.92 0.84 6.22
N TRP A 42 -1.48 1.21 5.07
CA TRP A 42 -1.19 2.46 4.39
C TRP A 42 -1.60 3.66 5.22
N GLN A 43 -2.80 3.63 5.81
CA GLN A 43 -3.29 4.66 6.73
C GLN A 43 -2.39 4.81 7.96
N ASN A 44 -1.93 3.70 8.54
CA ASN A 44 -0.99 3.72 9.66
C ASN A 44 0.40 4.29 9.33
N LEU A 45 0.75 4.41 8.04
CA LEU A 45 2.00 5.05 7.61
C LEU A 45 1.87 6.55 7.40
N GLN A 46 0.64 7.08 7.31
CA GLN A 46 0.38 8.49 7.05
C GLN A 46 0.63 9.35 8.29
N PRO A 47 0.95 10.65 8.12
CA PRO A 47 1.01 11.58 9.24
C PRO A 47 -0.37 11.78 9.86
N GLU A 48 -0.38 12.06 11.17
CA GLU A 48 -1.60 12.39 11.91
C GLU A 48 -2.28 13.63 11.29
N GLY A 49 -3.61 13.61 11.21
CA GLY A 49 -4.41 14.70 10.63
C GLY A 49 -4.83 14.50 9.17
N ARG A 50 -4.35 13.46 8.47
CA ARG A 50 -4.79 13.14 7.11
C ARG A 50 -6.25 12.67 7.11
N VAL A 51 -7.14 13.47 6.52
CA VAL A 51 -8.54 13.07 6.31
C VAL A 51 -8.64 12.14 5.11
N VAL A 52 -8.92 10.87 5.39
CA VAL A 52 -9.15 9.83 4.37
C VAL A 52 -10.65 9.79 4.04
N SER A 53 -10.99 9.88 2.75
CA SER A 53 -12.38 9.71 2.29
C SER A 53 -12.85 8.26 2.53
N PRO A 54 -14.17 7.99 2.51
CA PRO A 54 -14.70 6.62 2.61
C PRO A 54 -14.17 5.65 1.54
N ARG A 55 -13.56 6.17 0.46
CA ARG A 55 -12.95 5.39 -0.62
C ARG A 55 -11.43 5.20 -0.45
N GLY A 56 -10.86 5.65 0.66
CA GLY A 56 -9.42 5.58 0.92
C GLY A 56 -8.60 6.75 0.35
N CYS A 57 -9.19 7.64 -0.46
CA CYS A 57 -8.48 8.78 -1.04
C CYS A 57 -8.42 9.99 -0.08
N ALA A 58 -7.31 10.72 0.01
CA ALA A 58 -7.28 12.01 0.72
C ALA A 58 -8.22 13.06 0.11
N LYS A 59 -8.73 13.96 0.95
CA LYS A 59 -9.41 15.20 0.52
C LYS A 59 -8.38 16.31 0.31
N ASP A 60 -8.57 17.11 -0.74
CA ASP A 60 -7.74 18.28 -1.04
C ASP A 60 -7.73 19.30 0.11
N GLY A 61 -6.59 19.95 0.35
CA GLY A 61 -6.45 21.05 1.32
C GLY A 61 -5.70 20.72 2.63
N PHE A 62 -5.15 19.51 2.78
CA PHE A 62 -4.25 19.18 3.89
C PHE A 62 -2.80 19.32 3.41
N GLU A 63 -2.02 20.20 4.07
CA GLU A 63 -0.55 20.28 3.95
C GLU A 63 0.05 19.46 5.09
N PRO A 64 0.38 18.17 4.86
CA PRO A 64 0.86 17.32 5.93
C PRO A 64 2.31 17.68 6.24
N ASP A 65 2.64 17.69 7.53
CA ASP A 65 4.04 17.69 7.97
C ASP A 65 4.66 16.32 7.63
N TRP A 66 5.26 16.24 6.44
CA TRP A 66 5.81 15.00 5.89
C TRP A 66 7.05 14.50 6.65
N GLU A 67 7.69 15.31 7.51
CA GLU A 67 8.74 14.83 8.43
C GLU A 67 8.20 13.78 9.42
N LYS A 68 6.89 13.81 9.67
CA LYS A 68 6.17 12.89 10.56
C LYS A 68 5.60 11.66 9.88
N VAL A 69 5.73 11.51 8.55
CA VAL A 69 5.50 10.19 7.95
C VAL A 69 6.44 9.24 8.68
N SER A 70 5.89 8.23 9.34
CA SER A 70 6.64 7.22 10.10
C SER A 70 7.43 6.27 9.18
N CYS A 71 8.00 6.82 8.10
CA CYS A 71 9.00 6.25 7.22
C CYS A 71 10.41 6.35 7.80
N ARG A 72 10.58 6.27 9.13
CA ARG A 72 11.90 6.16 9.82
C ARG A 72 12.77 4.97 9.35
N GLY A 73 12.39 4.24 8.31
CA GLY A 73 13.29 3.36 7.56
C GLY A 73 13.24 3.69 6.07
N LYS A 74 14.43 3.87 5.47
CA LYS A 74 14.71 4.17 4.04
C LYS A 74 13.99 3.29 2.99
N ASN A 75 13.21 2.29 3.39
CA ASN A 75 12.57 1.30 2.52
C ASN A 75 11.03 1.20 2.68
N GLY A 76 10.40 2.11 3.43
CA GLY A 76 8.95 2.09 3.68
C GLY A 76 8.13 2.22 2.41
N MET A 77 8.37 3.30 1.66
CA MET A 77 7.64 3.59 0.42
C MET A 77 7.91 2.58 -0.70
N ILE A 78 9.13 2.03 -0.79
CA ILE A 78 9.45 0.97 -1.76
C ILE A 78 8.54 -0.24 -1.55
N SER A 79 8.31 -0.62 -0.29
CA SER A 79 7.46 -1.76 0.02
C SER A 79 6.00 -1.50 -0.37
N VAL A 80 5.51 -0.26 -0.24
CA VAL A 80 4.17 0.15 -0.69
C VAL A 80 4.06 0.03 -2.21
N VAL A 81 5.00 0.60 -2.96
CA VAL A 81 5.00 0.56 -4.44
C VAL A 81 5.07 -0.87 -4.97
N VAL A 82 5.93 -1.70 -4.38
CA VAL A 82 6.02 -3.13 -4.74
C VAL A 82 4.70 -3.86 -4.47
N SER A 83 4.05 -3.57 -3.35
CA SER A 83 2.75 -4.16 -3.00
C SER A 83 1.65 -3.76 -4.00
N LEU A 84 1.64 -2.50 -4.45
CA LEU A 84 0.72 -2.03 -5.50
C LEU A 84 0.96 -2.72 -6.84
N ALA A 85 2.21 -3.03 -7.18
CA ALA A 85 2.51 -3.77 -8.41
C ALA A 85 1.96 -5.20 -8.36
N TRP A 86 2.11 -5.90 -7.23
CA TRP A 86 1.54 -7.24 -7.05
C TRP A 86 0.01 -7.22 -7.10
N TRP A 87 -0.60 -6.24 -6.44
CA TRP A 87 -2.05 -6.05 -6.48
C TRP A 87 -2.53 -5.82 -7.91
N GLY A 88 -1.86 -4.95 -8.67
CA GLY A 88 -2.20 -4.70 -10.07
C GLY A 88 -2.12 -5.95 -10.95
N GLU A 89 -1.07 -6.77 -10.79
CA GLU A 89 -0.96 -8.05 -11.51
C GLU A 89 -2.13 -8.98 -11.18
N LYS A 90 -2.48 -9.13 -9.89
CA LYS A 90 -3.57 -10.01 -9.45
C LYS A 90 -4.95 -9.49 -9.83
N ALA A 91 -5.17 -8.18 -9.77
CA ALA A 91 -6.43 -7.54 -10.17
C ALA A 91 -6.64 -7.64 -11.69
N SER A 92 -5.57 -7.49 -12.47
CA SER A 92 -5.64 -7.70 -13.91
C SER A 92 -5.92 -9.16 -14.25
N ALA A 93 -5.36 -10.11 -13.50
CA ALA A 93 -5.57 -11.53 -13.71
C ALA A 93 -6.96 -12.02 -13.27
N SER A 94 -7.58 -11.38 -12.27
CA SER A 94 -8.94 -11.75 -11.82
C SER A 94 -10.03 -11.32 -12.80
N GLY A 95 -9.77 -10.28 -13.61
CA GLY A 95 -10.77 -9.71 -14.51
C GLY A 95 -11.93 -8.99 -13.80
N SER A 96 -11.86 -8.87 -12.47
CA SER A 96 -12.88 -8.21 -11.65
C SER A 96 -12.74 -6.69 -11.74
N GLU A 97 -13.78 -6.03 -12.24
CA GLU A 97 -13.83 -4.56 -12.28
C GLU A 97 -13.72 -3.96 -10.87
N GLN A 98 -14.25 -4.65 -9.86
CA GLN A 98 -14.15 -4.24 -8.46
C GLN A 98 -12.70 -4.27 -7.96
N ASP A 99 -11.94 -5.32 -8.29
CA ASP A 99 -10.53 -5.43 -7.88
C ASP A 99 -9.68 -4.37 -8.57
N ILE A 100 -9.90 -4.16 -9.87
CA ILE A 100 -9.20 -3.14 -10.67
C ILE A 100 -9.50 -1.74 -10.13
N THR A 101 -10.77 -1.46 -9.81
CA THR A 101 -11.19 -0.16 -9.27
C THR A 101 -10.58 0.10 -7.90
N SER A 102 -10.57 -0.92 -7.04
CA SER A 102 -9.97 -0.84 -5.70
C SER A 102 -8.46 -0.59 -5.77
N TRP A 103 -7.78 -1.31 -6.67
CA TRP A 103 -6.36 -1.10 -6.94
C TRP A 103 -6.07 0.30 -7.47
N LYS A 104 -6.83 0.79 -8.45
CA LYS A 104 -6.68 2.15 -9.00
C LYS A 104 -6.85 3.23 -7.93
N ALA A 105 -7.80 3.06 -7.02
CA ALA A 105 -7.99 3.99 -5.90
C ALA A 105 -6.74 4.03 -5.00
N ALA A 106 -6.18 2.87 -4.66
CA ALA A 106 -4.94 2.78 -3.87
C ALA A 106 -3.74 3.41 -4.60
N VAL A 107 -3.58 3.17 -5.90
CA VAL A 107 -2.53 3.80 -6.73
C VAL A 107 -2.68 5.32 -6.75
N ALA A 108 -3.89 5.83 -6.95
CA ALA A 108 -4.16 7.26 -7.00
C ALA A 108 -3.78 7.95 -5.68
N ASP A 109 -4.14 7.32 -4.55
CA ASP A 109 -3.83 7.85 -3.22
C ASP A 109 -2.33 7.86 -2.92
N VAL A 110 -1.63 6.74 -3.18
CA VAL A 110 -0.18 6.64 -2.99
C VAL A 110 0.58 7.60 -3.90
N ALA A 111 0.14 7.76 -5.16
CA ALA A 111 0.76 8.68 -6.11
C ALA A 111 0.57 10.15 -5.69
N TRP A 112 -0.59 10.50 -5.11
CA TRP A 112 -0.82 11.82 -4.54
C TRP A 112 0.15 12.11 -3.40
N VAL A 113 0.35 11.16 -2.48
CA VAL A 113 1.32 11.28 -1.39
C VAL A 113 2.75 11.41 -1.91
N LEU A 114 3.16 10.54 -2.85
CA LEU A 114 4.52 10.58 -3.40
C LEU A 114 4.84 11.90 -4.11
N ARG A 115 3.86 12.53 -4.78
CA ARG A 115 4.03 13.85 -5.41
C ARG A 115 4.17 14.99 -4.41
N ALA A 116 3.70 14.83 -3.18
CA ALA A 116 3.82 15.84 -2.15
C ALA A 116 5.11 15.71 -1.31
N VAL A 117 5.86 14.61 -1.50
CA VAL A 117 7.10 14.29 -0.77
C VAL A 117 8.37 14.55 -1.61
N ILE A 118 8.21 14.71 -2.94
CA ILE A 118 9.29 15.00 -3.91
C ILE A 118 9.15 16.43 -4.40
#